data_AF-A0A351JU28-F1
#
_entry.id   AF-A0A351JU28-F1
#
_cell.length_a   1.000
_cell.length_b   1.000
_cell.length_c   1.000
_cell.angle_alpha   90.00
_cell.angle_beta   90.00
_cell.angle_gamma   90.00
#
_symmetry.space_group_name_H-M   'P 1'
#
loop_
_entity.id
_entity.type
_entity.pdbx_description
1 polymer ?
#
loop_
_entity_poly.entity_id
_entity_poly.type
_entity_poly.pdbx_seq_one_letter_code
_entity_poly.pdbx_strand_id
1 'polypeptide(L)'
;MNSPLKYIQNTSVRIKFYDYLQDELNDLTSAITLTFDLSNSNLADTLPGSYIIKRFDRLNKTWESIPSMWNETTKQVSALVDHLSDYAVFGEKSDPTPPVTTIVINGERSGLWYKKYPTVALTALDGDGVETVDRTFYSLNEGLEWEEYINAFDLTKDGVYDILFRSSDASGNYEDAKDSPLLRVNTLNGINDESAVKGAAFQTSIN
;
A
#
# COMPACT_ATOMS: atom_id res chain seq x y z
N MET A 1 -18.75 7.90 5.78
CA MET A 1 -17.75 7.17 4.98
C MET A 1 -17.27 6.01 5.82
N ASN A 2 -17.17 4.79 5.28
CA ASN A 2 -16.66 3.66 6.06
C ASN A 2 -15.15 3.85 6.26
N SER A 3 -14.68 3.91 7.50
CA SER A 3 -13.25 3.95 7.82
C SER A 3 -12.56 2.69 7.25
N PRO A 4 -11.33 2.80 6.71
CA PRO A 4 -10.59 1.62 6.29
C PRO A 4 -10.29 0.73 7.51
N LEU A 5 -10.29 -0.58 7.26
CA LEU A 5 -10.16 -1.59 8.31
C LEU A 5 -8.81 -2.29 8.23
N LYS A 6 -8.26 -2.61 9.40
CA LYS A 6 -7.06 -3.43 9.59
C LYS A 6 -7.48 -4.82 10.08
N TYR A 7 -6.96 -5.86 9.43
CA TYR A 7 -7.11 -7.24 9.91
C TYR A 7 -6.32 -7.43 11.21
N ILE A 8 -6.96 -8.02 12.22
CA ILE A 8 -6.29 -8.39 13.48
C ILE A 8 -5.64 -9.75 13.27
N GLN A 9 -4.31 -9.78 13.30
CA GLN A 9 -3.54 -10.99 13.01
C GLN A 9 -3.94 -12.16 13.90
N ASN A 10 -3.88 -13.37 13.34
CA ASN A 10 -4.21 -14.63 14.01
C ASN A 10 -5.68 -14.77 14.47
N THR A 11 -6.60 -13.99 13.90
CA THR A 11 -8.04 -14.12 14.18
C THR A 11 -8.83 -14.80 13.06
N SER A 12 -8.18 -15.21 11.97
CA SER A 12 -8.86 -15.93 10.90
C SER A 12 -9.20 -17.37 11.31
N VAL A 13 -10.47 -17.76 11.16
CA VAL A 13 -10.96 -19.12 11.41
C VAL A 13 -11.88 -19.58 10.29
N ARG A 14 -11.85 -20.86 9.96
CA ARG A 14 -12.81 -21.50 9.05
C ARG A 14 -13.74 -22.39 9.86
N ILE A 15 -15.05 -22.18 9.72
CA ILE A 15 -16.07 -23.01 10.35
C ILE A 15 -16.71 -23.88 9.28
N LYS A 16 -16.66 -25.21 9.49
CA LYS A 16 -17.33 -26.21 8.65
C LYS A 16 -18.03 -27.21 9.54
N PHE A 17 -19.23 -27.61 9.14
CA PHE A 17 -19.97 -28.68 9.78
C PHE A 17 -20.23 -29.76 8.74
N TYR A 18 -20.32 -31.00 9.21
CA TYR A 18 -20.65 -32.14 8.38
C TYR A 18 -21.81 -32.88 9.04
N ASP A 19 -22.71 -33.41 8.22
CA ASP A 19 -23.72 -34.32 8.73
C ASP A 19 -23.13 -35.70 9.07
N TYR A 20 -23.98 -36.63 9.50
CA TYR A 20 -23.55 -37.99 9.84
C TYR A 20 -23.06 -38.81 8.63
N LEU A 21 -23.38 -38.37 7.41
CA LEU A 21 -22.92 -38.94 6.14
C LEU A 21 -21.62 -38.30 5.65
N GLN A 22 -21.07 -37.33 6.39
CA GLN A 22 -19.89 -36.53 6.04
C GLN A 22 -20.12 -35.51 4.92
N ASP A 23 -21.38 -35.19 4.61
CA ASP A 23 -21.70 -34.12 3.67
C ASP A 23 -21.55 -32.76 4.37
N GLU A 24 -20.82 -31.84 3.72
CA GLU A 24 -20.60 -30.49 4.26
C GLU A 24 -21.91 -29.70 4.27
N LEU A 25 -22.25 -29.15 5.43
CA LEU A 25 -23.37 -28.23 5.59
C LEU A 25 -22.92 -26.83 5.16
N ASN A 26 -23.83 -26.09 4.50
CA ASN A 26 -23.56 -24.71 4.08
C ASN A 26 -24.01 -23.68 5.14
N ASP A 27 -25.11 -23.98 5.84
CA ASP A 27 -25.74 -23.07 6.81
C ASP A 27 -26.26 -23.85 8.02
N LEU A 28 -26.42 -23.14 9.14
CA LEU A 28 -26.99 -23.63 10.38
C LEU A 28 -28.48 -23.26 10.46
N THR A 29 -29.29 -24.19 10.96
CA THR A 29 -30.73 -23.94 11.21
C THR A 29 -30.97 -22.99 12.39
N SER A 30 -29.94 -22.69 13.17
CA SER A 30 -29.97 -21.75 14.28
C SER A 30 -28.59 -21.11 14.42
N ALA A 31 -28.56 -19.80 14.61
CA ALA A 31 -27.32 -19.08 14.78
C ALA A 31 -26.58 -19.55 16.05
N ILE A 32 -25.26 -19.58 15.98
CA ILE A 32 -24.35 -19.80 17.10
C ILE A 32 -23.62 -18.51 17.44
N THR A 33 -23.15 -18.39 18.68
CA THR A 33 -22.25 -17.28 19.05
C THR A 33 -20.82 -17.64 18.69
N LEU A 34 -20.20 -16.84 17.82
CA LEU A 34 -18.77 -16.86 17.59
C LEU A 34 -18.12 -15.76 18.43
N THR A 35 -17.14 -16.13 19.26
CA THR A 35 -16.41 -15.20 20.13
C THR A 35 -14.92 -15.30 19.86
N PHE A 36 -14.27 -14.16 19.64
CA PHE A 36 -12.81 -14.04 19.60
C PHE A 36 -12.33 -13.32 20.86
N ASP A 37 -11.30 -13.87 21.48
CA ASP A 37 -10.58 -13.24 22.59
C ASP A 37 -9.34 -12.52 22.04
N LEU A 38 -9.33 -11.19 22.18
CA LEU A 38 -8.26 -10.33 21.71
C LEU A 38 -7.32 -9.87 22.83
N SER A 39 -7.44 -10.42 24.04
CA SER A 39 -6.64 -10.02 25.21
C SER A 39 -5.12 -10.09 24.96
N ASN A 40 -4.67 -11.01 24.11
CA ASN A 40 -3.26 -11.19 23.73
C ASN A 40 -2.97 -10.81 22.27
N SER A 41 -3.90 -10.14 21.58
CA SER A 41 -3.73 -9.72 20.20
C SER A 41 -2.97 -8.39 20.10
N ASN A 42 -2.23 -8.19 19.02
CA ASN A 42 -1.69 -6.87 18.69
C ASN A 42 -2.80 -6.00 18.08
N LEU A 43 -3.18 -4.94 18.80
CA LEU A 43 -4.23 -4.01 18.41
C LEU A 43 -3.68 -2.61 18.06
N ALA A 44 -2.36 -2.49 17.88
CA ALA A 44 -1.76 -1.24 17.42
C ALA A 44 -2.38 -0.76 16.10
N ASP A 45 -2.37 0.55 15.90
CA ASP A 45 -2.88 1.25 14.71
C ASP A 45 -4.37 1.00 14.43
N THR A 46 -5.13 0.65 15.47
CA THR A 46 -6.59 0.53 15.41
C THR A 46 -7.27 1.43 16.44
N LEU A 47 -8.48 1.90 16.11
CA LEU A 47 -9.31 2.64 17.05
C LEU A 47 -9.82 1.69 18.16
N PRO A 48 -9.59 2.00 19.45
CA PRO A 48 -10.08 1.17 20.55
C PRO A 48 -11.59 0.98 20.49
N GLY A 49 -12.03 -0.28 20.58
CA GLY A 49 -13.45 -0.65 20.59
C GLY A 49 -14.11 -0.73 19.22
N SER A 50 -13.37 -0.51 18.13
CA SER A 50 -13.88 -0.61 16.75
C SER A 50 -13.92 -2.05 16.20
N TYR A 51 -13.68 -3.07 17.03
CA TYR A 51 -13.49 -4.44 16.57
C TYR A 51 -14.79 -5.11 16.13
N ILE A 52 -14.79 -5.62 14.90
CA ILE A 52 -15.92 -6.31 14.28
C ILE A 52 -15.49 -7.65 13.70
N ILE A 53 -16.40 -8.62 13.71
CA ILE A 53 -16.26 -9.88 12.99
C ILE A 53 -16.74 -9.67 11.56
N LYS A 54 -15.95 -10.16 10.61
CA LYS A 54 -16.33 -10.23 9.20
C LYS A 54 -16.40 -11.68 8.72
N ARG A 55 -17.31 -11.92 7.79
CA ARG A 55 -17.44 -13.17 7.03
C ARG A 55 -16.84 -12.99 5.64
N PHE A 56 -16.09 -13.96 5.16
CA PHE A 56 -15.65 -13.97 3.77
C PHE A 56 -16.76 -14.50 2.86
N ASP A 57 -17.19 -13.68 1.91
CA ASP A 57 -17.97 -14.11 0.76
C ASP A 57 -17.01 -14.68 -0.29
N ARG A 58 -17.09 -15.99 -0.51
CA ARG A 58 -16.23 -16.71 -1.47
C ARG A 58 -16.56 -16.43 -2.93
N LEU A 59 -17.81 -16.08 -3.23
CA LEU A 59 -18.25 -15.79 -4.59
C LEU A 59 -17.68 -14.44 -5.03
N ASN A 60 -17.87 -13.41 -4.19
CA ASN A 60 -17.42 -12.07 -4.48
C ASN A 60 -15.95 -11.82 -4.05
N LYS A 61 -15.36 -12.75 -3.30
CA LYS A 61 -14.00 -12.65 -2.72
C LYS A 61 -13.85 -11.42 -1.83
N THR A 62 -14.89 -11.09 -1.07
CA THR A 62 -14.98 -9.89 -0.24
C THR A 62 -15.30 -10.23 1.20
N TRP A 63 -14.84 -9.40 2.14
CA TRP A 63 -15.19 -9.51 3.55
C TRP A 63 -16.41 -8.66 3.90
N GLU A 64 -17.46 -9.29 4.39
CA GLU A 64 -18.72 -8.66 4.77
C GLU A 64 -18.81 -8.50 6.29
N SER A 65 -19.26 -7.33 6.75
CA SER A 65 -19.41 -7.04 8.18
C SER A 65 -20.60 -7.77 8.79
N ILE A 66 -20.39 -8.32 9.98
CA ILE A 66 -21.47 -8.91 10.79
C ILE A 66 -21.71 -8.02 12.01
N PRO A 67 -22.98 -7.78 12.40
CA PRO A 67 -23.30 -7.14 13.67
C PRO A 67 -22.55 -7.82 14.83
N SER A 68 -21.62 -7.08 15.42
CA SER A 68 -20.69 -7.59 16.42
C SER A 68 -20.82 -6.79 17.71
N MET A 69 -20.60 -7.47 18.83
CA MET A 69 -20.61 -6.91 20.17
C MET A 69 -19.18 -6.97 20.72
N TRP A 70 -18.59 -5.80 20.94
CA TRP A 70 -17.31 -5.68 21.62
C TRP A 70 -17.51 -5.53 23.14
N ASN A 71 -16.71 -6.24 23.92
CA ASN A 71 -16.64 -6.13 25.37
C ASN A 71 -15.27 -5.62 25.80
N GLU A 72 -15.22 -4.35 26.20
CA GLU A 72 -13.99 -3.65 26.57
C GLU A 72 -13.27 -4.27 27.77
N THR A 73 -14.01 -4.84 28.72
CA THR A 73 -13.45 -5.43 29.95
C THR A 73 -12.77 -6.77 29.68
N THR A 74 -13.41 -7.63 28.89
CA THR A 74 -12.88 -8.98 28.58
C THR A 74 -12.00 -8.99 27.33
N LYS A 75 -11.99 -7.89 26.57
CA LYS A 75 -11.35 -7.79 25.25
C LYS A 75 -11.86 -8.83 24.26
N GLN A 76 -13.15 -9.15 24.34
CA GLN A 76 -13.81 -10.11 23.46
C GLN A 76 -14.71 -9.41 22.45
N VAL A 77 -14.69 -9.89 21.21
CA VAL A 77 -15.68 -9.54 20.19
C VAL A 77 -16.52 -10.77 19.88
N SER A 78 -17.84 -10.61 19.87
CA SER A 78 -18.78 -11.71 19.61
C SER A 78 -19.82 -11.35 18.57
N ALA A 79 -20.28 -12.33 17.79
CA ALA A 79 -21.38 -12.17 16.84
C ALA A 79 -22.21 -13.44 16.76
N LEU A 80 -23.50 -13.29 16.43
CA LEU A 80 -24.35 -14.41 16.02
C LEU A 80 -24.05 -14.73 14.56
N VAL A 81 -23.74 -16.00 14.28
CA VAL A 81 -23.43 -16.49 12.93
C VAL A 81 -24.23 -17.75 12.62
N ASP A 82 -24.78 -17.80 11.42
CA ASP A 82 -25.60 -18.91 10.91
C ASP A 82 -25.07 -19.48 9.58
N HIS A 83 -24.09 -18.83 8.97
CA HIS A 83 -23.42 -19.34 7.76
C HIS A 83 -22.14 -20.09 8.12
N LEU A 84 -21.75 -21.08 7.32
CA LEU A 84 -20.50 -21.81 7.50
C LEU A 84 -19.46 -21.27 6.53
N SER A 85 -18.55 -20.44 7.04
CA SER A 85 -17.59 -19.71 6.23
C SER A 85 -16.26 -19.45 6.95
N ASP A 86 -15.44 -18.63 6.33
CA ASP A 86 -14.25 -18.02 6.90
C ASP A 86 -14.63 -16.74 7.64
N TYR A 87 -14.14 -16.60 8.86
CA TYR A 87 -14.36 -15.46 9.74
C TYR A 87 -13.02 -14.86 10.17
N ALA A 88 -13.00 -13.56 10.39
CA ALA A 88 -11.84 -12.87 10.94
C ALA A 88 -12.28 -11.59 11.66
N VAL A 89 -11.44 -11.10 12.55
CA VAL A 89 -11.67 -9.82 13.24
C VAL A 89 -10.94 -8.70 12.53
N PHE A 90 -11.61 -7.57 12.42
CA PHE A 90 -11.07 -6.32 11.88
C PHE A 90 -11.33 -5.18 12.86
N GLY A 91 -10.42 -4.19 12.89
CA GLY A 91 -10.62 -2.91 13.58
C GLY A 91 -10.52 -1.75 12.60
N GLU A 92 -11.15 -0.62 12.90
CA GLU A 92 -10.93 0.63 12.16
C GLU A 92 -9.50 1.10 12.36
N LYS A 93 -8.84 1.52 11.28
CA LYS A 93 -7.51 2.12 11.36
C LYS A 93 -7.56 3.41 12.19
N SER A 94 -6.61 3.59 13.10
CA SER A 94 -6.49 4.85 13.84
C SER A 94 -6.01 5.99 12.95
N ASP A 95 -5.12 5.67 12.01
CA ASP A 95 -4.70 6.56 10.93
C ASP A 95 -5.03 5.91 9.58
N PRO A 96 -5.98 6.48 8.82
CA PRO A 96 -6.34 6.00 7.49
C PRO A 96 -5.61 6.74 6.36
N THR A 97 -4.82 7.76 6.65
CA THR A 97 -4.23 8.64 5.64
C THR A 97 -2.81 8.22 5.28
N PRO A 98 -2.48 8.04 3.98
CA PRO A 98 -1.10 7.81 3.59
C PRO A 98 -0.28 9.10 3.66
N PRO A 99 1.06 8.98 3.79
CA PRO A 99 1.96 10.13 3.68
C PRO A 99 1.85 10.82 2.32
N VAL A 100 2.32 12.06 2.28
CA VAL A 100 2.48 12.87 1.08
C VAL A 100 3.96 13.17 0.87
N THR A 101 4.51 12.66 -0.22
CA THR A 101 5.91 12.89 -0.58
C THR A 101 6.03 14.03 -1.59
N THR A 102 7.11 14.80 -1.44
CA THR A 102 7.54 15.86 -2.36
C THR A 102 8.98 15.61 -2.80
N ILE A 103 9.28 15.99 -4.04
CA ILE A 103 10.61 15.87 -4.64
C ILE A 103 11.18 17.25 -4.96
N VAL A 104 12.45 17.45 -4.63
CA VAL A 104 13.26 18.61 -5.01
C VAL A 104 14.46 18.11 -5.79
N ILE A 105 14.68 18.69 -6.97
CA ILE A 105 15.82 18.36 -7.84
C ILE A 105 16.68 19.60 -7.99
N ASN A 106 17.86 19.58 -7.37
CA ASN A 106 18.80 20.68 -7.39
C ASN A 106 19.88 20.45 -8.45
N GLY A 107 20.11 21.44 -9.31
CA GLY A 107 21.14 21.40 -10.32
C GLY A 107 20.95 22.46 -11.40
N GLU A 108 22.04 22.82 -12.07
CA GLU A 108 22.00 23.81 -13.15
C GLU A 108 21.54 23.16 -14.46
N ARG A 109 20.51 23.75 -15.06
CA ARG A 109 20.01 23.36 -16.39
C ARG A 109 20.49 24.33 -17.46
N SER A 110 20.82 23.81 -18.62
CA SER A 110 20.95 24.56 -19.88
C SER A 110 19.82 24.11 -20.80
N GLY A 111 18.77 24.93 -20.92
CA GLY A 111 17.52 24.54 -21.56
C GLY A 111 16.84 23.39 -20.80
N LEU A 112 16.57 22.27 -21.50
CA LEU A 112 15.92 21.09 -20.92
C LEU A 112 16.91 20.08 -20.29
N TRP A 113 18.22 20.35 -20.37
CA TRP A 113 19.26 19.40 -19.97
C TRP A 113 20.04 19.88 -18.75
N TYR A 114 20.22 19.00 -17.78
CA TYR A 114 21.25 19.15 -16.76
C TYR A 114 22.62 18.85 -17.36
N LYS A 115 23.57 19.78 -17.20
CA LYS A 115 24.95 19.66 -17.70
C LYS A 115 25.96 19.16 -16.66
N LYS A 116 25.47 18.95 -15.44
CA LYS A 116 26.11 18.24 -14.34
C LYS A 116 25.06 17.32 -13.73
N TYR A 117 25.49 16.32 -13.00
CA TYR A 117 24.57 15.46 -12.28
C TYR A 117 23.75 16.28 -11.26
N PRO A 118 22.41 16.29 -11.33
CA PRO A 118 21.59 16.94 -10.32
C PRO A 118 21.47 16.08 -9.05
N THR A 119 21.26 16.74 -7.93
CA THR A 119 20.95 16.14 -6.64
C THR A 119 19.43 16.01 -6.48
N VAL A 120 18.97 14.81 -6.15
CA VAL A 120 17.57 14.49 -5.84
C VAL A 120 17.40 14.44 -4.33
N ALA A 121 16.40 15.16 -3.82
CA ALA A 121 16.00 15.13 -2.43
C ALA A 121 14.49 14.87 -2.33
N LEU A 122 14.10 13.93 -1.48
CA LEU A 122 12.71 13.63 -1.15
C LEU A 122 12.40 14.10 0.26
N THR A 123 11.17 14.56 0.48
CA THR A 123 10.65 14.90 1.80
C THR A 123 9.21 14.42 1.88
N ALA A 124 8.92 13.57 2.85
CA ALA A 124 7.60 13.04 3.13
C ALA A 124 7.04 13.66 4.41
N LEU A 125 5.75 13.94 4.39
CA LEU A 125 4.97 14.37 5.54
C LEU A 125 3.74 13.50 5.61
N ASP A 126 3.44 13.00 6.80
CA ASP A 126 2.18 12.37 7.11
C ASP A 126 1.44 13.25 8.13
N GLY A 127 0.11 13.16 8.26
CA GLY A 127 -0.73 14.20 8.87
C GLY A 127 -0.18 14.82 10.17
N ASP A 128 0.40 13.98 11.03
CA ASP A 128 0.97 14.34 12.33
C ASP A 128 2.46 14.77 12.31
N GLY A 129 3.15 14.62 11.17
CA GLY A 129 4.50 15.14 10.93
C GLY A 129 5.40 14.22 10.10
N VAL A 130 6.70 14.54 10.07
CA VAL A 130 7.72 13.68 9.43
C VAL A 130 7.92 12.37 10.22
N GLU A 131 7.77 12.42 11.54
CA GLU A 131 8.07 11.30 12.44
C GLU A 131 7.07 10.13 12.33
N THR A 132 5.90 10.34 11.70
CA THR A 132 4.91 9.28 11.46
C THR A 132 5.11 8.58 10.12
N VAL A 133 5.99 9.11 9.27
CA VAL A 133 6.47 8.42 8.06
C VAL A 133 7.40 7.27 8.47
N ASP A 134 7.09 6.05 8.03
CA ASP A 134 7.93 4.87 8.24
C ASP A 134 9.10 4.87 7.24
N ARG A 135 8.78 4.84 5.94
CA ARG A 135 9.80 4.71 4.88
C ARG A 135 9.42 5.50 3.64
N THR A 136 10.44 5.98 2.94
CA THR A 136 10.33 6.64 1.64
C THR A 136 11.10 5.83 0.62
N PHE A 137 10.52 5.63 -0.56
CA PHE A 137 11.12 4.84 -1.64
C PHE A 137 11.12 5.63 -2.95
N TYR A 138 12.08 5.32 -3.81
CA TYR A 138 12.12 5.82 -5.18
C TYR A 138 12.46 4.71 -6.18
N SER A 139 12.12 4.93 -7.45
CA SER A 139 12.49 4.08 -8.56
C SER A 139 13.07 4.93 -9.69
N LEU A 140 14.15 4.45 -10.31
CA LEU A 140 14.78 5.07 -11.48
C LEU A 140 14.53 4.28 -12.77
N ASN A 141 13.71 3.23 -12.72
CA ASN A 141 13.49 2.28 -13.80
C ASN A 141 12.00 1.94 -13.96
N GLU A 142 11.15 2.97 -14.00
CA GLU A 142 9.70 2.84 -14.27
C GLU A 142 8.98 1.93 -13.26
N GLY A 143 9.46 1.88 -12.01
CA GLY A 143 8.84 1.11 -10.94
C GLY A 143 9.18 -0.39 -10.95
N LEU A 144 10.10 -0.84 -11.80
CA LEU A 144 10.58 -2.23 -11.82
C LEU A 144 11.34 -2.58 -10.54
N GLU A 145 12.15 -1.65 -10.04
CA GLU A 145 12.87 -1.77 -8.76
C GLU A 145 12.67 -0.51 -7.92
N TRP A 146 12.54 -0.70 -6.61
CA TRP A 146 12.35 0.37 -5.64
C TRP A 146 13.49 0.35 -4.62
N GLU A 147 14.13 1.49 -4.47
CA GLU A 147 15.21 1.73 -3.51
C GLU A 147 14.70 2.59 -2.35
N GLU A 148 15.18 2.33 -1.14
CA GLU A 148 14.85 3.14 0.03
C GLU A 148 15.63 4.46 0.01
N TYR A 149 14.92 5.57 0.21
CA TYR A 149 15.51 6.90 0.32
C TYR A 149 16.03 7.15 1.73
N ILE A 150 17.34 7.16 1.90
CA ILE A 150 18.01 7.43 3.18
C ILE A 150 18.46 8.89 3.31
N ASN A 151 18.98 9.44 2.21
CA ASN A 151 19.44 10.82 2.12
C ASN A 151 19.40 11.29 0.67
N ALA A 152 19.51 12.61 0.47
CA ALA A 152 19.65 13.18 -0.85
C ALA A 152 20.83 12.55 -1.60
N PHE A 153 20.67 12.30 -2.90
CA PHE A 153 21.65 11.60 -3.72
C PHE A 153 21.80 12.26 -5.08
N ASP A 154 22.98 12.15 -5.67
CA ASP A 154 23.23 12.63 -7.03
C ASP A 154 22.88 11.53 -8.04
N LEU A 155 22.31 11.92 -9.18
CA LEU A 155 22.34 11.04 -10.34
C LEU A 155 23.79 10.81 -10.76
N THR A 156 24.10 9.67 -11.37
CA THR A 156 25.51 9.32 -11.68
C THR A 156 25.72 8.90 -13.13
N LYS A 157 24.66 8.93 -13.94
CA LYS A 157 24.70 8.55 -15.35
C LYS A 157 23.94 9.57 -16.18
N ASP A 158 24.38 9.71 -17.43
CA ASP A 158 23.63 10.47 -18.43
C ASP A 158 22.40 9.66 -18.86
N GLY A 159 21.31 10.35 -19.21
CA GLY A 159 20.07 9.70 -19.60
C GLY A 159 18.84 10.56 -19.42
N VAL A 160 17.69 9.94 -19.64
CA VAL A 160 16.37 10.49 -19.33
C VAL A 160 15.83 9.72 -18.14
N TYR A 161 15.41 10.44 -17.10
CA TYR A 161 14.89 9.87 -15.88
C TYR A 161 13.45 10.30 -15.66
N ASP A 162 12.63 9.31 -15.33
CA ASP A 162 11.33 9.50 -14.71
C ASP A 162 11.39 8.83 -13.33
N ILE A 163 11.64 9.65 -12.31
CA ILE A 163 11.80 9.17 -10.93
C ILE A 163 10.42 8.98 -10.34
N LEU A 164 10.07 7.73 -10.06
CA LEU A 164 8.90 7.44 -9.24
C LEU A 164 9.28 7.53 -7.77
N PHE A 165 8.37 8.01 -6.93
CA PHE A 165 8.57 8.02 -5.48
C PHE A 165 7.25 7.82 -4.74
N ARG A 166 7.34 7.27 -3.53
CA ARG A 166 6.21 7.08 -2.61
C ARG A 166 6.72 6.86 -1.19
N SER A 167 5.84 7.06 -0.21
CA SER A 167 6.13 6.75 1.18
C SER A 167 5.06 5.88 1.84
N SER A 168 5.42 5.29 2.97
CA SER A 168 4.52 4.58 3.87
C SER A 168 4.62 5.13 5.28
N ASP A 169 3.54 5.00 6.05
CA ASP A 169 3.52 5.28 7.49
C ASP A 169 3.66 3.99 8.32
N ALA A 170 3.76 4.16 9.65
CA ALA A 170 3.80 3.04 10.58
C ALA A 170 2.47 2.25 10.65
N SER A 171 1.36 2.89 10.28
CA SER A 171 0.01 2.30 10.22
C SER A 171 -0.21 1.42 8.98
N GLY A 172 0.79 1.32 8.10
CA GLY A 172 0.76 0.54 6.87
C GLY A 172 -0.10 1.16 5.77
N ASN A 173 -0.30 2.46 5.78
CA ASN A 173 -0.82 3.20 4.62
C ASN A 173 0.34 3.49 3.66
N TYR A 174 0.05 3.34 2.37
CA TYR A 174 1.01 3.61 1.29
C TYR A 174 0.45 4.71 0.41
N GLU A 175 1.32 5.66 0.08
CA GLU A 175 1.05 6.63 -0.97
C GLU A 175 1.04 5.94 -2.34
N ASP A 176 0.15 6.38 -3.23
CA ASP A 176 0.26 6.06 -4.65
C ASP A 176 1.60 6.60 -5.20
N ALA A 177 2.21 5.88 -6.12
CA ALA A 177 3.45 6.33 -6.75
C ALA A 177 3.22 7.66 -7.49
N LYS A 178 4.10 8.63 -7.24
CA LYS A 178 4.14 9.92 -7.93
C LYS A 178 5.34 9.99 -8.86
N ASP A 179 5.16 10.67 -9.98
CA ASP A 179 6.23 10.94 -10.93
C ASP A 179 6.93 12.27 -10.63
N SER A 180 8.22 12.32 -10.92
CA SER A 180 8.99 13.56 -10.97
C SER A 180 8.76 14.30 -12.30
N PRO A 181 9.09 15.60 -12.40
CA PRO A 181 9.24 16.22 -13.72
C PRO A 181 10.37 15.54 -14.50
N LEU A 182 10.11 15.12 -15.75
CA LEU A 182 11.08 14.46 -16.62
C LEU A 182 12.47 15.14 -16.57
N LEU A 183 13.49 14.40 -16.14
CA LEU A 183 14.86 14.89 -16.08
C LEU A 183 15.62 14.40 -17.32
N ARG A 184 16.45 15.29 -17.87
CA ARG A 184 17.38 14.95 -18.94
C ARG A 184 18.77 15.36 -18.50
N VAL A 185 19.68 14.39 -18.41
CA VAL A 185 21.04 14.58 -17.91
C VAL A 185 22.02 14.25 -19.02
N ASN A 186 22.91 15.20 -19.31
CA ASN A 186 24.01 15.03 -20.26
C ASN A 186 25.19 15.88 -19.80
N THR A 187 26.16 15.23 -19.17
CA THR A 187 27.32 15.86 -18.52
C THR A 187 28.52 16.09 -19.44
N LEU A 188 28.42 15.71 -20.72
CA LEU A 188 29.42 16.00 -21.77
C LEU A 188 30.83 15.39 -21.54
N ASN A 189 30.91 14.18 -20.98
CA ASN A 189 32.12 13.33 -21.06
C ASN A 189 32.02 12.20 -22.12
N GLY A 190 31.12 12.35 -23.10
CA GLY A 190 31.08 11.55 -24.32
C GLY A 190 30.35 12.31 -25.42
N ILE A 191 31.07 13.10 -26.21
CA ILE A 191 30.51 13.78 -27.41
C ILE A 191 30.02 12.67 -28.38
N ASN A 192 28.88 12.72 -29.08
CA ASN A 192 28.24 13.79 -29.83
C ASN A 192 26.73 13.56 -30.03
N ASP A 193 26.07 14.54 -30.65
CA ASP A 193 24.72 14.52 -31.25
C ASP A 193 24.39 13.25 -32.08
N GLU A 194 24.19 12.10 -31.43
CA GLU A 194 23.49 10.97 -32.05
C GLU A 194 22.24 10.65 -31.26
N SER A 195 21.12 11.08 -31.83
CA SER A 195 19.81 10.55 -31.50
C SER A 195 19.73 9.11 -32.00
N ALA A 196 20.14 8.14 -31.19
CA ALA A 196 19.90 6.74 -31.50
C ALA A 196 18.42 6.42 -31.25
N VAL A 197 17.58 6.54 -32.28
CA VAL A 197 16.20 6.04 -32.23
C VAL A 197 16.24 4.52 -32.38
N LYS A 198 16.15 3.79 -31.28
CA LYS A 198 16.08 2.32 -31.31
C LYS A 198 14.61 1.89 -31.46
N GLY A 199 14.25 1.37 -32.63
CA GLY A 199 12.93 0.78 -32.89
C GLY A 199 11.94 1.64 -33.70
N ALA A 200 12.32 2.79 -34.22
CA ALA A 200 11.45 3.52 -35.15
C ALA A 200 11.52 2.90 -36.56
N ALA A 201 10.36 2.48 -37.06
CA ALA A 201 10.16 2.22 -38.49
C ALA A 201 9.83 3.54 -39.18
N PHE A 202 10.73 4.06 -40.01
CA PHE A 202 10.44 5.20 -40.87
C PHE A 202 9.73 4.70 -42.14
N GLN A 203 8.45 5.06 -42.32
CA GLN A 203 7.78 4.92 -43.61
C GLN A 203 7.97 6.21 -44.41
N THR A 204 8.57 6.11 -45.59
CA THR A 204 8.53 7.18 -46.58
C THR A 204 7.35 6.90 -47.51
N SER A 205 6.50 7.90 -47.70
CA SER A 205 5.47 7.87 -48.75
C SER A 205 6.08 8.53 -49.98
N ILE A 206 6.22 7.80 -51.08
CA ILE A 206 6.49 8.39 -52.39
C ILE A 206 5.12 8.56 -53.05
N ASN A 207 4.77 9.80 -53.42
CA ASN A 207 3.57 10.12 -54.19
C ASN A 207 3.63 9.53 -55.60
#